data_AF-A0A2E7HR67-F1
#
_entry.id   AF-A0A2E7HR67-F1
#
_cell.length_a   1.000
_cell.length_b   1.000
_cell.length_c   1.000
_cell.angle_alpha   90.00
_cell.angle_beta   90.00
_cell.angle_gamma   90.00
#
_symmetry.space_group_name_H-M   'P 1'
#
loop_
_entity.id
_entity.type
_entity.pdbx_description
1 polymer ?
#
loop_
_entity_poly.entity_id
_entity_poly.type
_entity_poly.pdbx_seq_one_letter_code
_entity_poly.pdbx_strand_id
1 'polypeptide(L)' 'MSGFYLLDTHALLWATGTPAKLSKEARKRLEEESVRILVSHATIWELSIKWTIGKIK' A
#
# COMPACT_ATOMS: atom_id res chain seq x y z
N MET A 1 6.56 20.01 -2.82
CA MET A 1 6.46 19.43 -4.18
C MET A 1 5.37 18.39 -4.13
N SER A 2 4.32 18.55 -4.92
CA SER A 2 3.32 17.50 -5.08
C SER A 2 3.95 16.30 -5.79
N GLY A 3 3.85 15.12 -5.17
CA GLY A 3 4.51 13.89 -5.63
C GLY A 3 3.53 12.73 -5.73
N PHE A 4 3.91 11.72 -6.50
CA PHE A 4 3.16 10.46 -6.62
C PHE A 4 3.97 9.33 -6.01
N TYR A 5 3.35 8.53 -5.15
CA TYR A 5 3.93 7.26 -4.71
C TYR A 5 3.06 6.11 -5.22
N LEU A 6 3.69 5.20 -5.95
CA LEU A 6 3.11 3.91 -6.29
C LEU A 6 3.41 2.94 -5.16
N LEU A 7 2.37 2.42 -4.51
CA LEU A 7 2.55 1.46 -3.43
C LEU A 7 2.75 0.04 -3.97
N ASP A 8 3.70 -0.66 -3.36
CA ASP A 8 3.76 -2.11 -3.44
C ASP A 8 2.57 -2.74 -2.69
N THR A 9 2.21 -3.97 -3.05
CA THR A 9 1.18 -4.77 -2.37
C THR A 9 1.39 -4.82 -0.85
N HIS A 10 2.62 -5.03 -0.36
CA HIS A 10 2.85 -5.12 1.09
C HIS A 10 2.66 -3.78 1.80
N ALA A 11 3.08 -2.68 1.16
CA ALA A 11 2.93 -1.33 1.70
C ALA A 11 1.44 -0.95 1.78
N LEU A 12 0.66 -1.31 0.76
CA LEU A 12 -0.79 -1.13 0.75
C LEU A 12 -1.45 -1.91 1.91
N LEU A 13 -1.14 -3.20 2.05
CA LEU A 13 -1.71 -4.03 3.12
C LEU A 13 -1.37 -3.51 4.52
N TRP A 14 -0.14 -3.03 4.72
CA TRP A 14 0.23 -2.42 6.00
C TRP A 14 -0.47 -1.09 6.21
N ALA A 15 -0.55 -0.23 5.20
CA ALA A 15 -1.26 1.05 5.33
C ALA A 15 -2.72 0.87 5.75
N THR A 16 -3.43 -0.12 5.19
CA THR A 16 -4.86 -0.35 5.47
C THR A 16 -5.12 -1.24 6.68
N GLY A 17 -4.22 -2.13 7.06
CA GLY A 17 -4.45 -3.12 8.13
C GLY A 17 -3.53 -3.00 9.34
N THR A 18 -2.26 -2.67 9.17
CA THR A 18 -1.28 -2.60 10.28
C THR A 18 -0.25 -1.50 10.05
N PRO A 19 -0.65 -0.21 10.11
CA PRO A 19 0.20 0.91 9.71
C PRO A 19 1.44 1.07 10.60
N ALA A 20 1.46 0.46 11.80
CA ALA A 20 2.64 0.42 12.66
C ALA A 20 3.83 -0.36 12.06
N LYS A 21 3.61 -1.19 11.03
CA LYS A 21 4.68 -1.88 10.28
C LYS A 21 5.36 -0.98 9.25
N LEU A 22 4.74 0.14 8.88
CA LEU A 22 5.38 1.15 8.04
C LEU A 22 6.41 1.93 8.85
N SER A 23 7.49 2.36 8.19
CA SER A 23 8.43 3.29 8.82
C SER A 23 7.72 4.63 9.12
N LYS A 24 8.23 5.37 10.11
CA LYS A 24 7.69 6.68 10.47
C LYS A 24 7.68 7.64 9.27
N GLU A 25 8.74 7.63 8.46
CA GLU A 25 8.83 8.45 7.26
C GLU A 25 7.79 8.01 6.21
N ALA A 26 7.67 6.72 5.94
CA ALA A 26 6.68 6.23 4.97
C ALA A 26 5.27 6.63 5.40
N ARG A 27 4.91 6.43 6.67
CA ARG A 27 3.61 6.82 7.20
C ARG A 27 3.36 8.33 7.05
N LYS A 28 4.34 9.15 7.42
CA LYS A 28 4.26 10.60 7.27
C LYS A 28 4.01 10.99 5.80
N ARG A 29 4.72 10.38 4.85
CA ARG A 29 4.52 10.61 3.41
C ARG A 29 3.15 10.20 2.92
N LEU A 30 2.58 9.10 3.43
CA LEU A 30 1.23 8.67 3.07
C LEU A 30 0.14 9.61 3.62
N GLU A 31 0.41 10.29 4.73
CA GLU A 31 -0.51 11.23 5.39
C GLU A 31 -0.37 12.67 4.85
N GLU A 32 0.66 12.98 4.05
CA GLU A 32 0.88 14.30 3.45
C GLU A 32 -0.15 14.57 2.34
N GLU A 33 -1.00 15.60 2.47
CA GLU A 33 -2.03 15.95 1.46
C GLU A 33 -1.45 16.29 0.07
N SER A 34 -0.20 16.75 0.02
CA SER A 34 0.49 17.04 -1.25
C SER A 34 0.89 15.78 -2.03
N VAL A 35 0.74 14.61 -1.42
CA VAL A 35 1.13 13.32 -1.97
C VAL A 35 -0.09 12.59 -2.48
N ARG A 36 -0.02 12.14 -3.74
CA ARG A 36 -1.03 11.29 -4.37
C ARG A 36 -0.58 9.83 -4.30
N ILE A 37 -1.40 9.00 -3.68
CA ILE A 37 -1.15 7.56 -3.58
C ILE A 37 -1.74 6.86 -4.79
N LEU A 38 -0.92 6.06 -5.47
CA LEU A 38 -1.29 5.24 -6.61
C LEU A 38 -1.19 3.76 -6.24
N VAL A 39 -2.10 2.96 -6.78
CA VAL A 39 -2.07 1.49 -6.69
C VAL A 39 -2.22 0.93 -8.10
N SER A 40 -1.39 -0.05 -8.44
CA SER A 40 -1.46 -0.70 -9.75
C SER A 40 -2.63 -1.69 -9.83
N HIS A 41 -3.22 -1.84 -11.01
CA HIS A 41 -4.17 -2.93 -11.28
C HIS A 41 -3.55 -4.31 -11.05
N ALA A 42 -2.24 -4.44 -11.28
CA ALA A 42 -1.50 -5.68 -11.02
C ALA A 42 -1.55 -6.08 -9.53
N THR A 43 -1.55 -5.11 -8.63
CA THR A 43 -1.67 -5.35 -7.18
C THR A 43 -3.00 -6.02 -6.85
N ILE A 44 -4.10 -5.60 -7.47
CA ILE A 44 -5.43 -6.19 -7.25
C ILE A 44 -5.45 -7.65 -7.72
N TRP A 45 -4.88 -7.92 -8.90
CA TRP A 45 -4.79 -9.28 -9.44
C TRP A 45 -3.90 -10.19 -8.59
N GLU A 46 -2.77 -9.68 -8.09
CA GLU A 46 -1.90 -10.43 -7.18
C GLU A 46 -2.62 -10.76 -5.86
N LEU A 47 -3.34 -9.79 -5.29
CA LEU A 47 -4.13 -9.98 -4.08
C LEU A 47 -5.23 -11.03 -4.27
N SER A 48 -5.94 -11.01 -5.41
CA SER A 48 -6.99 -11.99 -5.68
C SER A 48 -6.43 -13.41 -5.76
N ILE A 49 -5.30 -13.61 -6.44
CA ILE A 49 -4.62 -14.92 -6.47
C ILE A 49 -4.21 -15.35 -5.06
N LYS A 50 -3.52 -14.46 -4.33
CA LYS A 50 -3.02 -14.76 -2.99
C LYS A 50 -4.15 -15.06 -1.99
N TRP A 51 -5.31 -14.41 -2.14
CA TRP A 51 -6.54 -14.71 -1.41
C TRP A 51 -7.06 -16.11 -1.73
N THR A 52 -7.21 -16.44 -3.02
CA THR A 52 -7.72 -17.74 -3.47
C THR A 52 -6.85 -18.91 -2.99
N ILE A 53 -5.53 -18.74 -2.93
CA ILE A 53 -4.61 -19.78 -2.43
C ILE A 53 -4.40 -19.74 -0.90
N GLY A 54 -5.15 -18.90 -0.17
CA GLY A 54 -5.11 -18.83 1.29
C GLY A 54 -3.84 -18.23 1.90
N LYS A 55 -3.03 -17.50 1.11
CA LYS A 55 -1.82 -16.81 1.58
C LYS A 55 -2.12 -15.47 2.26
N ILE A 56 -3.30 -14.89 2.01
CA ILE A 56 -3.80 -13.68 2.65
C ILE A 56 -5.23 -13.98 3.13
N LYS A 57 -5.61 -13.43 4.29
CA LYS A 57 -6.91 -13.61 4.95
C LYS A 57 -7.53 -12.26 5.29
#